data_AF-A0A8K1CRF8-F1
#
_entry.id   AF-A0A8K1CRF8-F1
#
_cell.length_a   1.000
_cell.length_b   1.000
_cell.length_c   1.000
_cell.angle_alpha   90.00
_cell.angle_beta   90.00
_cell.angle_gamma   90.00
#
_symmetry.space_group_name_H-M   'P 1'
#
loop_
_entity.id
_entity.type
_entity.pdbx_description
1 polymer ?
#
loop_
_entity_poly.entity_id
_entity_poly.type
_entity_poly.pdbx_seq_one_letter_code
_entity_poly.pdbx_strand_id
1 'polypeptide(L)'
;MAAVAVAKSGFAVVADAVLGENWDHENDGDPLFTSIFMCDSYGNNALHLAVLHDLPQVFDFAIQRAMQSLAPSDKAVNETPEHLVAFLKRVDDMTRERILSFVRQRNCDELTPLSLAAAVGITRMFQHILQSLTSVAWTYSPITAINIPLRDLEEPEPRPPFKYKGLVGLFHTLMITLPYPLVPKGTSGYKTAIQCLCSYERLSCAISKSQADRFQQILANRLEMLKLVQINQLFRKKWKFVGKRRFLVRLVLYLVFLFTFNTSTLFATNIYDDENVAEWKPIVMGLAEGISFTMATIKFCNELFQLLFTFKDYTSEVGAGRLDNVCTMVTCICLFISGIMRAL
;
A
#
# COMPACT_ATOMS: atom_id res chain seq x y z
N MET A 1 -2.81 27.16 -3.10
CA MET A 1 -3.39 26.92 -1.77
C MET A 1 -4.90 26.67 -1.77
N ALA A 2 -5.69 27.19 -2.73
CA ALA A 2 -7.14 26.92 -2.83
C ALA A 2 -7.50 25.46 -3.17
N ALA A 3 -6.68 24.75 -3.95
CA ALA A 3 -6.94 23.35 -4.34
C ALA A 3 -6.86 22.33 -3.18
N VAL A 4 -6.14 22.66 -2.10
CA VAL A 4 -6.02 21.80 -0.90
C VAL A 4 -7.26 21.94 -0.01
N ALA A 5 -7.95 23.09 -0.05
CA ALA A 5 -9.18 23.31 0.69
C ALA A 5 -10.38 22.58 0.06
N VAL A 6 -10.44 22.52 -1.28
CA VAL A 6 -11.50 21.81 -2.03
C VAL A 6 -11.38 20.28 -1.90
N ALA A 7 -10.15 19.76 -1.77
CA ALA A 7 -9.95 18.34 -1.49
C ALA A 7 -10.37 17.95 -0.05
N LYS A 8 -10.25 18.88 0.92
CA LYS A 8 -10.72 18.68 2.30
C LYS A 8 -12.25 18.70 2.41
N SER A 9 -12.94 19.55 1.64
CA SER A 9 -14.41 19.58 1.65
C SER A 9 -15.02 18.38 0.91
N GLY A 10 -14.38 17.89 -0.15
CA GLY A 10 -14.83 16.68 -0.86
C GLY A 10 -14.68 15.39 -0.05
N PHE A 11 -13.71 15.30 0.86
CA PHE A 11 -13.49 14.10 1.69
C PHE A 11 -14.53 13.96 2.80
N ALA A 12 -15.01 15.08 3.36
CA ALA A 12 -16.12 15.08 4.32
C ALA A 12 -17.42 14.56 3.67
N VAL A 13 -17.68 14.94 2.42
CA VAL A 13 -18.89 14.53 1.68
C VAL A 13 -18.87 13.06 1.25
N VAL A 14 -17.69 12.46 1.03
CA VAL A 14 -17.58 11.03 0.66
C VAL A 14 -17.59 10.11 1.90
N ALA A 15 -17.12 10.59 3.05
CA ALA A 15 -17.34 9.89 4.32
C ALA A 15 -18.83 9.80 4.66
N ASP A 16 -19.60 10.87 4.41
CA ASP A 16 -21.06 10.87 4.53
C ASP A 16 -21.74 9.95 3.51
N ALA A 17 -21.20 9.80 2.29
CA ALA A 17 -21.83 9.00 1.23
C ALA A 17 -21.65 7.47 1.41
N VAL A 18 -20.61 7.02 2.12
CA VAL A 18 -20.41 5.58 2.44
C VAL A 18 -21.00 5.21 3.80
N LEU A 19 -21.19 6.20 4.68
CA LEU A 19 -22.02 6.11 5.88
C LEU A 19 -23.47 6.55 5.63
N GLY A 20 -23.90 6.56 4.36
CA GLY A 20 -25.20 7.05 3.88
C GLY A 20 -26.39 6.15 4.24
N GLU A 21 -26.48 5.67 5.47
CA GLU A 21 -27.76 5.66 6.16
C GLU A 21 -27.82 6.97 6.94
N ASN A 22 -28.62 7.91 6.42
CA ASN A 22 -29.18 8.99 7.19
C ASN A 22 -29.60 8.44 8.55
N TRP A 23 -28.92 8.88 9.61
CA TRP A 23 -29.55 8.96 10.90
C TRP A 23 -30.56 10.09 10.76
N ASP A 24 -31.75 9.75 10.28
CA ASP A 24 -32.92 10.62 10.33
C ASP A 24 -33.19 10.91 11.81
N HIS A 25 -32.53 11.95 12.32
CA HIS A 25 -32.86 12.59 13.58
C HIS A 25 -34.15 13.39 13.38
N GLU A 26 -35.28 12.69 13.28
CA GLU A 26 -36.51 13.20 13.90
C GLU A 26 -36.37 13.03 15.42
N ASN A 27 -35.65 13.96 16.06
CA ASN A 27 -35.95 14.46 17.40
C ASN A 27 -34.85 15.45 17.85
N ASP A 28 -35.25 16.72 17.88
CA ASP A 28 -35.02 17.67 18.98
C ASP A 28 -33.70 17.58 19.77
N GLY A 29 -32.78 18.49 19.45
CA GLY A 29 -32.30 19.46 20.44
C GLY A 29 -31.46 19.01 21.64
N ASP A 30 -30.86 17.81 21.67
CA ASP A 30 -30.03 17.39 22.82
C ASP A 30 -28.50 17.42 22.51
N PRO A 31 -27.74 18.42 23.01
CA PRO A 31 -26.34 18.65 22.62
C PRO A 31 -25.31 17.68 23.25
N LEU A 32 -25.74 16.51 23.74
CA LEU A 32 -24.91 15.64 24.61
C LEU A 32 -24.87 14.15 24.24
N PHE A 33 -25.46 13.73 23.11
CA PHE A 33 -25.43 12.31 22.75
C PHE A 33 -24.05 11.88 22.23
N THR A 34 -23.20 11.37 23.13
CA THR A 34 -21.90 10.80 22.77
C THR A 34 -22.06 9.33 22.38
N SER A 35 -21.65 8.99 21.16
CA SER A 35 -21.65 7.63 20.65
C SER A 35 -20.23 7.10 20.48
N ILE A 36 -20.01 5.81 20.73
CA ILE A 36 -18.70 5.15 20.57
C ILE A 36 -18.19 5.20 19.11
N PHE A 37 -19.11 5.40 18.15
CA PHE A 37 -18.83 5.49 16.72
C PHE A 37 -18.43 6.91 16.27
N MET A 38 -18.47 7.91 17.16
CA MET A 38 -18.06 9.27 16.84
C MET A 38 -16.56 9.37 16.55
N CYS A 39 -16.20 10.34 15.72
CA CYS A 39 -14.82 10.67 15.37
C CYS A 39 -14.49 12.10 15.81
N ASP A 40 -13.22 12.35 16.12
CA ASP A 40 -12.72 13.71 16.35
C ASP A 40 -12.57 14.50 15.03
N SER A 41 -12.10 15.75 15.13
CA SER A 41 -11.85 16.63 13.97
C SER A 41 -10.75 16.13 13.02
N TYR A 42 -10.00 15.11 13.42
CA TYR A 42 -8.97 14.44 12.62
C TYR A 42 -9.45 13.07 12.11
N GLY A 43 -10.73 12.73 12.26
CA GLY A 43 -11.29 11.45 11.85
C GLY A 43 -10.85 10.28 12.74
N ASN A 44 -10.24 10.54 13.90
CA ASN A 44 -9.87 9.50 14.85
C ASN A 44 -11.12 9.08 15.64
N ASN A 45 -11.50 7.82 15.50
CA ASN A 45 -12.43 7.19 16.45
C ASN A 45 -11.72 6.79 17.75
N ALA A 46 -12.48 6.26 18.72
CA ALA A 46 -11.95 5.80 20.00
C ALA A 46 -10.80 4.78 19.88
N LEU A 47 -10.79 3.94 18.84
CA LEU A 47 -9.73 2.95 18.60
C LEU A 47 -8.41 3.59 18.20
N HIS A 48 -8.44 4.64 17.37
CA HIS A 48 -7.24 5.40 17.00
C HIS A 48 -6.62 6.07 18.24
N LEU A 49 -7.44 6.66 19.11
CA LEU A 49 -6.98 7.29 20.34
C LEU A 49 -6.36 6.25 21.30
N ALA A 50 -6.99 5.09 21.45
CA ALA A 50 -6.43 3.99 22.23
C ALA A 50 -5.04 3.54 21.71
N VAL A 51 -4.88 3.53 20.37
CA VAL A 51 -3.58 3.23 19.74
C VAL A 51 -2.55 4.31 20.03
N LEU A 52 -2.89 5.59 19.82
CA LEU A 52 -1.96 6.71 20.01
C LEU A 52 -1.41 6.80 21.43
N HIS A 53 -2.20 6.36 22.42
CA HIS A 53 -1.82 6.36 23.83
C HIS A 53 -1.28 5.01 24.35
N ASP A 54 -1.11 3.99 23.49
CA ASP A 54 -0.66 2.63 23.87
C ASP A 54 -1.53 1.98 24.97
N LEU A 55 -2.86 2.10 24.84
CA LEU A 55 -3.85 1.63 25.82
C LEU A 55 -4.66 0.42 25.31
N PRO A 56 -4.13 -0.81 25.40
CA PRO A 56 -4.82 -2.00 24.88
C PRO A 56 -6.14 -2.29 25.61
N GLN A 57 -6.22 -2.00 26.91
CA GLN A 57 -7.43 -2.18 27.70
C GLN A 57 -8.57 -1.26 27.23
N VAL A 58 -8.24 -0.02 26.86
CA VAL A 58 -9.22 0.94 26.33
C VAL A 58 -9.66 0.53 24.93
N PHE A 59 -8.75 -0.04 24.14
CA PHE A 59 -9.09 -0.62 22.84
C PHE A 59 -10.11 -1.77 23.00
N ASP A 60 -9.86 -2.71 23.92
CA ASP A 60 -10.77 -3.82 24.17
C ASP A 60 -12.12 -3.35 24.70
N PHE A 61 -12.12 -2.38 25.62
CA PHE A 61 -13.33 -1.76 26.14
C PHE A 61 -14.16 -1.11 25.02
N ALA A 62 -13.53 -0.36 24.13
CA ALA A 62 -14.22 0.29 23.01
C ALA A 62 -14.84 -0.73 22.04
N ILE A 63 -14.13 -1.81 21.74
CA ILE A 63 -14.65 -2.91 20.91
C ILE A 63 -15.84 -3.61 21.60
N GLN A 64 -15.71 -3.95 22.88
CA GLN A 64 -16.79 -4.56 23.65
C GLN A 64 -18.01 -3.65 23.72
N ARG A 65 -17.81 -2.35 23.92
CA ARG A 65 -18.90 -1.38 23.97
C ARG A 65 -19.60 -1.25 22.61
N ALA A 66 -18.86 -1.23 21.51
CA ALA A 66 -19.42 -1.24 20.16
C ALA A 66 -20.23 -2.52 19.90
N MET A 67 -19.70 -3.69 20.30
CA MET A 67 -20.40 -4.97 20.21
C MET A 67 -21.69 -4.98 21.02
N GLN A 68 -21.69 -4.45 22.25
CA GLN A 68 -22.88 -4.33 23.09
C GLN A 68 -23.93 -3.40 22.49
N SER A 69 -23.51 -2.26 21.93
CA SER A 69 -24.45 -1.30 21.33
C SER A 69 -25.16 -1.82 20.08
N LEU A 70 -24.55 -2.80 19.41
CA LEU A 70 -25.09 -3.42 18.18
C LEU A 70 -25.63 -4.82 18.43
N ALA A 71 -25.55 -5.33 19.66
CA ALA A 71 -26.06 -6.66 19.98
C ALA A 71 -27.60 -6.64 19.99
N PRO A 72 -28.27 -7.63 19.38
CA PRO A 72 -29.72 -7.74 19.46
C PRO A 72 -30.17 -7.96 20.92
N SER A 73 -31.21 -7.21 21.33
CA SER A 73 -31.72 -7.11 22.70
C SER A 73 -32.02 -8.44 23.39
N ASP A 74 -32.30 -9.51 22.64
CA ASP A 74 -32.79 -10.79 23.18
C ASP A 74 -31.70 -11.76 23.67
N LYS A 75 -30.41 -11.42 23.55
CA LYS A 75 -29.29 -12.29 24.00
C LYS A 75 -28.28 -11.54 24.86
N ALA A 76 -28.76 -10.59 25.66
CA ALA A 76 -27.91 -9.91 26.62
C ALA A 76 -27.48 -10.87 27.73
N VAL A 77 -26.16 -10.90 27.97
CA VAL A 77 -25.49 -11.37 29.19
C VAL A 77 -25.32 -12.88 29.34
N ASN A 78 -24.28 -13.41 28.69
CA ASN A 78 -23.41 -14.38 29.37
C ASN A 78 -22.05 -13.69 29.59
N GLU A 79 -21.58 -13.73 30.84
CA GLU A 79 -20.64 -12.81 31.50
C GLU A 79 -19.17 -12.88 31.03
N THR A 80 -18.87 -13.62 29.98
CA THR A 80 -17.49 -13.72 29.47
C THR A 80 -17.25 -12.73 28.34
N PRO A 81 -16.13 -11.95 28.37
CA PRO A 81 -15.78 -11.05 27.28
C PRO A 81 -15.58 -11.86 26.00
N GLU A 82 -16.57 -11.81 25.11
CA GLU A 82 -16.51 -12.52 23.84
C GLU A 82 -15.44 -11.90 22.95
N HIS A 83 -14.63 -12.76 22.33
CA HIS A 83 -13.63 -12.32 21.36
C HIS A 83 -14.33 -11.75 20.11
N LEU A 84 -13.82 -10.64 19.56
CA LEU A 84 -14.39 -9.95 18.41
C LEU A 84 -14.76 -10.90 17.26
N VAL A 85 -13.86 -11.81 16.90
CA VAL A 85 -14.11 -12.75 15.80
C VAL A 85 -15.23 -13.76 16.10
N ALA A 86 -15.40 -14.16 17.35
CA ALA A 86 -16.49 -15.05 17.75
C ALA A 86 -17.84 -14.33 17.61
N PHE A 87 -17.89 -13.05 18.02
CA PHE A 87 -19.05 -12.19 17.84
C PHE A 87 -19.41 -12.02 16.35
N LEU A 88 -18.43 -11.67 15.52
CA LEU A 88 -18.63 -11.44 14.08
C LEU A 88 -19.19 -12.68 13.34
N LYS A 89 -18.88 -13.90 13.80
CA LYS A 89 -19.41 -15.14 13.24
C LYS A 89 -20.88 -15.39 13.60
N ARG A 90 -21.38 -14.83 14.71
CA ARG A 90 -22.73 -15.06 15.21
C ARG A 90 -23.74 -14.06 14.68
N VAL A 91 -23.32 -12.81 14.51
CA VAL A 91 -24.24 -11.72 14.11
C VAL A 91 -24.58 -11.76 12.63
N ASP A 92 -25.69 -11.12 12.29
CA ASP A 92 -26.15 -10.87 10.92
C ASP A 92 -25.14 -10.02 10.13
N ASP A 93 -25.30 -10.04 8.80
CA ASP A 93 -24.35 -9.40 7.89
C ASP A 93 -24.31 -7.88 8.08
N MET A 94 -25.45 -7.22 8.37
CA MET A 94 -25.51 -5.78 8.61
C MET A 94 -24.74 -5.38 9.88
N THR A 95 -24.99 -6.07 10.99
CA THR A 95 -24.27 -5.84 12.24
C THR A 95 -22.77 -6.12 12.08
N ARG A 96 -22.41 -7.17 11.33
CA ARG A 96 -21.03 -7.51 11.03
C ARG A 96 -20.34 -6.38 10.26
N GLU A 97 -20.98 -5.85 9.23
CA GLU A 97 -20.46 -4.75 8.42
C GLU A 97 -20.29 -3.47 9.23
N ARG A 98 -21.25 -3.13 10.10
CA ARG A 98 -21.16 -1.97 11.00
C ARG A 98 -19.98 -2.05 11.98
N ILE A 99 -19.67 -3.23 12.51
CA ILE A 99 -18.50 -3.39 13.38
C ILE A 99 -17.21 -3.37 12.56
N LEU A 100 -17.19 -4.00 11.40
CA LEU A 100 -16.03 -3.97 10.53
C LEU A 100 -15.73 -2.56 10.03
N SER A 101 -16.74 -1.75 9.73
CA SER A 101 -16.56 -0.34 9.36
C SER A 101 -15.99 0.46 10.53
N PHE A 102 -16.46 0.24 11.77
CA PHE A 102 -15.88 0.87 12.95
C PHE A 102 -14.40 0.50 13.18
N VAL A 103 -14.05 -0.79 13.05
CA VAL A 103 -12.67 -1.27 13.23
C VAL A 103 -11.75 -0.80 12.09
N ARG A 104 -12.29 -0.67 10.87
CA ARG A 104 -11.56 -0.25 9.67
C ARG A 104 -11.72 1.22 9.33
N GLN A 105 -12.39 2.00 10.19
CA GLN A 105 -12.53 3.44 10.02
C GLN A 105 -11.14 4.03 9.82
N ARG A 106 -11.00 4.90 8.83
CA ARG A 106 -9.74 5.59 8.55
C ARG A 106 -9.79 7.00 9.12
N ASN A 107 -8.68 7.45 9.66
CA ASN A 107 -8.51 8.85 10.06
C ASN A 107 -8.19 9.76 8.86
N CYS A 108 -7.96 11.05 9.09
CA CYS A 108 -7.56 12.00 8.05
C CYS A 108 -6.21 11.68 7.38
N ASP A 109 -5.36 10.84 7.99
CA ASP A 109 -4.13 10.32 7.37
C ASP A 109 -4.41 9.08 6.50
N GLU A 110 -5.67 8.68 6.33
CA GLU A 110 -6.14 7.49 5.63
C GLU A 110 -5.70 6.15 6.28
N LEU A 111 -5.32 6.20 7.56
CA LEU A 111 -4.85 5.06 8.34
C LEU A 111 -5.99 4.50 9.18
N THR A 112 -6.18 3.18 9.14
CA THR A 112 -6.94 2.41 10.13
C THR A 112 -6.18 2.30 11.45
N PRO A 113 -6.81 1.93 12.59
CA PRO A 113 -6.11 1.74 13.85
C PRO A 113 -4.91 0.76 13.77
N LEU A 114 -5.05 -0.32 13.00
CA LEU A 114 -3.96 -1.28 12.77
C LEU A 114 -2.79 -0.65 11.98
N SER A 115 -3.10 0.04 10.89
CA SER A 115 -2.07 0.72 10.08
C SER A 115 -1.45 1.92 10.80
N LEU A 116 -2.20 2.58 11.69
CA LEU A 116 -1.71 3.65 12.55
C LEU A 116 -0.74 3.11 13.61
N ALA A 117 -1.05 1.97 14.24
CA ALA A 117 -0.13 1.32 15.17
C ALA A 117 1.20 0.97 14.50
N ALA A 118 1.13 0.44 13.27
CA ALA A 118 2.30 0.19 12.43
C ALA A 118 3.04 1.49 12.07
N ALA A 119 2.32 2.55 11.69
CA ALA A 119 2.91 3.84 11.34
C ALA A 119 3.57 4.51 12.54
N VAL A 120 2.99 4.50 13.74
CA VAL A 120 3.58 5.15 14.92
C VAL A 120 4.69 4.30 15.54
N GLY A 121 4.80 3.02 15.20
CA GLY A 121 5.86 2.15 15.75
C GLY A 121 5.51 1.60 17.14
N ILE A 122 4.22 1.44 17.45
CA ILE A 122 3.76 0.97 18.78
C ILE A 122 3.60 -0.55 18.72
N THR A 123 4.69 -1.26 19.00
CA THR A 123 4.77 -2.73 18.89
C THR A 123 3.70 -3.45 19.71
N ARG A 124 3.45 -2.99 20.94
CA ARG A 124 2.48 -3.59 21.86
C ARG A 124 1.06 -3.50 21.30
N MET A 125 0.60 -2.30 20.95
CA MET A 125 -0.72 -2.12 20.31
C MET A 125 -0.83 -2.85 18.99
N PHE A 126 0.20 -2.84 18.15
CA PHE A 126 0.18 -3.54 16.89
C PHE A 126 -0.04 -5.05 17.08
N GLN A 127 0.70 -5.67 18.00
CA GLN A 127 0.53 -7.08 18.35
C GLN A 127 -0.85 -7.35 18.94
N HIS A 128 -1.31 -6.49 19.86
CA HIS A 128 -2.61 -6.61 20.50
C HIS A 128 -3.76 -6.59 19.49
N ILE A 129 -3.76 -5.61 18.59
CA ILE A 129 -4.77 -5.49 17.53
C ILE A 129 -4.67 -6.67 16.55
N LEU A 130 -3.46 -7.07 16.17
CA LEU A 130 -3.28 -8.20 15.26
C LEU A 130 -3.81 -9.50 15.87
N GLN A 131 -3.59 -9.71 17.17
CA GLN A 131 -4.11 -10.87 17.91
C GLN A 131 -5.63 -10.83 18.03
N SER A 132 -6.23 -9.66 18.34
CA SER A 132 -7.68 -9.53 18.47
C SER A 132 -8.45 -9.72 17.15
N LEU A 133 -7.79 -9.46 16.02
CA LEU A 133 -8.33 -9.72 14.69
C LEU A 133 -8.00 -11.12 14.15
N THR A 134 -7.08 -11.85 14.79
CA THR A 134 -6.73 -13.21 14.42
C THR A 134 -7.78 -14.18 14.94
N SER A 135 -8.08 -15.23 14.17
CA SER A 135 -9.00 -16.28 14.60
C SER A 135 -8.35 -17.65 14.57
N VAL A 136 -8.76 -18.52 15.48
CA VAL A 136 -8.32 -19.92 15.47
C VAL A 136 -9.21 -20.69 14.49
N ALA A 137 -8.58 -21.32 13.50
CA ALA A 137 -9.25 -22.14 12.51
C ALA A 137 -9.58 -23.53 13.07
N TRP A 138 -8.58 -24.17 13.68
CA TRP A 138 -8.69 -25.45 14.36
C TRP A 138 -7.53 -25.65 15.33
N THR A 139 -7.73 -26.52 16.31
CA THR A 139 -6.70 -26.96 17.25
C THR A 139 -6.69 -28.47 17.31
N TYR A 140 -5.50 -29.06 17.22
CA TYR A 140 -5.27 -30.49 17.38
C TYR A 140 -4.14 -30.68 18.39
N SER A 141 -4.52 -30.85 19.66
CA SER A 141 -3.60 -31.02 20.79
C SER A 141 -2.54 -29.87 20.85
N PRO A 142 -1.22 -30.05 20.61
CA PRO A 142 -0.29 -28.91 20.68
C PRO A 142 -0.31 -28.03 19.41
N ILE A 143 -0.99 -28.46 18.34
CA ILE A 143 -0.97 -27.80 17.05
C ILE A 143 -2.18 -26.87 16.94
N THR A 144 -1.94 -25.59 16.73
CA THR A 144 -3.00 -24.59 16.50
C THR A 144 -2.84 -23.97 15.12
N ALA A 145 -3.91 -23.98 14.33
CA ALA A 145 -3.98 -23.26 13.08
C ALA A 145 -4.70 -21.94 13.29
N ILE A 146 -4.01 -20.84 12.97
CA ILE A 146 -4.53 -19.48 13.09
C ILE A 146 -4.72 -18.84 11.73
N ASN A 147 -5.82 -18.11 11.58
CA ASN A 147 -6.16 -17.28 10.44
C ASN A 147 -5.85 -15.83 10.77
N ILE A 148 -4.83 -15.31 10.09
CA ILE A 148 -4.39 -13.91 10.20
C ILE A 148 -5.21 -13.06 9.23
N PRO A 149 -5.74 -11.90 9.63
CA PRO A 149 -6.47 -11.00 8.73
C PRO A 149 -5.52 -10.47 7.64
N LEU A 150 -5.85 -10.69 6.37
CA LEU A 150 -5.04 -10.16 5.25
C LEU A 150 -5.48 -8.76 4.82
N ARG A 151 -6.78 -8.45 4.90
CA ARG A 151 -7.32 -7.12 4.58
C ARG A 151 -6.81 -6.09 5.59
N ASP A 152 -6.39 -4.94 5.09
CA ASP A 152 -5.69 -3.85 5.81
C ASP A 152 -4.28 -4.19 6.33
N LEU A 153 -3.98 -5.44 6.66
CA LEU A 153 -2.62 -5.87 6.99
C LEU A 153 -1.73 -5.82 5.75
N GLU A 154 -2.18 -6.44 4.67
CA GLU A 154 -1.42 -6.66 3.44
C GLU A 154 -2.21 -6.34 2.19
N GLU A 155 -3.47 -6.74 2.14
CA GLU A 155 -4.35 -6.48 1.02
C GLU A 155 -4.92 -5.06 1.18
N PRO A 156 -4.57 -4.13 0.27
CA PRO A 156 -5.11 -2.80 0.32
C PRO A 156 -6.58 -2.82 -0.07
N GLU A 157 -7.37 -2.01 0.62
CA GLU A 157 -8.68 -1.66 0.11
C GLU A 157 -8.53 -0.76 -1.12
N PRO A 158 -9.19 -1.07 -2.24
CA PRO A 158 -9.09 -0.28 -3.45
C PRO A 158 -9.65 1.12 -3.19
N ARG A 159 -8.88 2.16 -3.54
CA ARG A 159 -9.43 3.51 -3.61
C ARG A 159 -10.40 3.58 -4.79
N PRO A 160 -11.52 4.29 -4.69
CA PRO A 160 -12.32 4.61 -5.87
C PRO A 160 -11.41 5.20 -6.96
N PRO A 161 -11.51 4.69 -8.20
CA PRO A 161 -10.62 5.11 -9.27
C PRO A 161 -10.77 6.62 -9.51
N PHE A 162 -9.64 7.32 -9.59
CA PHE A 162 -9.65 8.71 -10.04
C PHE A 162 -10.16 8.71 -11.49
N LYS A 163 -11.29 9.38 -11.75
CA LYS A 163 -11.84 9.48 -13.10
C LYS A 163 -10.98 10.43 -13.94
N TYR A 164 -9.94 9.88 -14.58
CA TYR A 164 -9.17 10.61 -15.58
C TYR A 164 -10.03 10.83 -16.82
N LYS A 165 -10.10 12.07 -17.30
CA LYS A 165 -10.81 12.42 -18.55
C LYS A 165 -9.81 12.42 -19.73
N GLY A 166 -10.25 11.96 -20.90
CA GLY A 166 -9.52 12.08 -22.17
C GLY A 166 -8.40 11.04 -22.39
N LEU A 167 -7.41 11.40 -23.21
CA LEU A 167 -6.31 10.53 -23.65
C LEU A 167 -5.54 9.88 -22.50
N VAL A 168 -5.40 10.58 -21.38
CA VAL A 168 -4.73 10.07 -20.18
C VAL A 168 -5.38 8.79 -19.64
N GLY A 169 -6.72 8.72 -19.65
CA GLY A 169 -7.44 7.54 -19.20
C GLY A 169 -7.23 6.33 -20.12
N LEU A 170 -7.11 6.56 -21.42
CA LEU A 170 -6.86 5.51 -22.42
C LEU A 170 -5.43 4.96 -22.27
N PHE A 171 -4.44 5.83 -22.12
CA PHE A 171 -3.06 5.41 -21.85
C PHE A 171 -2.94 4.66 -20.52
N HIS A 172 -3.57 5.14 -19.45
CA HIS A 172 -3.57 4.43 -18.17
C HIS A 172 -4.17 3.02 -18.28
N THR A 173 -5.26 2.88 -19.05
CA THR A 173 -5.88 1.56 -19.33
C THR A 173 -4.93 0.64 -20.09
N LEU A 174 -4.25 1.16 -21.12
CA LEU A 174 -3.24 0.41 -21.88
C LEU A 174 -2.05 -0.01 -21.03
N MET A 175 -1.60 0.84 -20.12
CA MET A 175 -0.44 0.55 -19.26
C MET A 175 -0.76 -0.50 -18.21
N ILE A 176 -2.01 -0.55 -17.71
CA ILE A 176 -2.46 -1.58 -16.78
C ILE A 176 -2.56 -2.95 -17.46
N THR A 177 -2.88 -3.01 -18.76
CA THR A 177 -3.00 -4.28 -19.48
C THR A 177 -1.66 -4.89 -19.87
N LEU A 178 -0.55 -4.17 -19.70
CA LEU A 178 0.78 -4.72 -19.96
C LEU A 178 1.04 -5.96 -19.08
N PRO A 179 1.80 -6.96 -19.56
CA PRO A 179 2.19 -8.08 -18.71
C PRO A 179 3.26 -7.64 -17.71
N TYR A 180 3.26 -8.26 -16.53
CA TYR A 180 4.38 -8.14 -15.60
C TYR A 180 5.68 -8.59 -16.31
N PRO A 181 6.80 -7.85 -16.24
CA PRO A 181 7.10 -6.78 -15.27
C PRO A 181 6.89 -5.34 -15.74
N LEU A 182 6.30 -5.14 -16.92
CA LEU A 182 6.13 -3.83 -17.55
C LEU A 182 4.94 -3.04 -17.00
N VAL A 183 4.09 -3.66 -16.18
CA VAL A 183 3.02 -2.96 -15.45
C VAL A 183 3.62 -1.91 -14.51
N PRO A 184 3.07 -0.67 -14.48
CA PRO A 184 3.49 0.34 -13.52
C PRO A 184 3.42 -0.18 -12.06
N LYS A 185 4.38 0.24 -11.23
CA LYS A 185 4.42 -0.14 -9.81
C LYS A 185 3.29 0.58 -9.07
N GLY A 186 2.40 -0.17 -8.44
CA GLY A 186 1.44 0.34 -7.46
C GLY A 186 0.01 0.42 -7.98
N THR A 187 -0.92 -0.14 -7.21
CA THR A 187 -2.36 0.15 -7.33
C THR A 187 -2.68 1.32 -6.41
N SER A 188 -3.64 2.17 -6.78
CA SER A 188 -4.20 3.24 -5.94
C SER A 188 -5.01 2.65 -4.78
N GLY A 189 -4.37 1.90 -3.88
CA GLY A 189 -4.98 1.38 -2.67
C GLY A 189 -4.67 2.30 -1.50
N TYR A 190 -5.46 2.21 -0.44
CA TYR A 190 -5.05 2.80 0.83
C TYR A 190 -3.81 2.10 1.40
N LYS A 191 -3.02 2.83 2.19
CA LYS A 191 -1.79 2.28 2.79
C LYS A 191 -2.13 1.14 3.74
N THR A 192 -1.50 -0.01 3.53
CA THR A 192 -1.66 -1.19 4.40
C THR A 192 -0.69 -1.13 5.57
N ALA A 193 -0.96 -1.87 6.63
CA ALA A 193 -0.08 -1.90 7.79
C ALA A 193 1.34 -2.34 7.42
N ILE A 194 1.51 -3.31 6.51
CA ILE A 194 2.83 -3.74 6.02
C ILE A 194 3.53 -2.64 5.23
N GLN A 195 2.81 -1.91 4.38
CA GLN A 195 3.38 -0.74 3.71
C GLN A 195 3.81 0.33 4.73
N CYS A 196 3.04 0.53 5.80
CA CYS A 196 3.41 1.43 6.87
C CYS A 196 4.68 0.99 7.61
N LEU A 197 4.84 -0.31 7.89
CA LEU A 197 6.03 -0.88 8.52
C LEU A 197 7.28 -0.75 7.64
N CYS A 198 7.14 -0.96 6.34
CA CYS A 198 8.25 -0.89 5.38
C CYS A 198 8.57 0.55 4.91
N SER A 199 7.74 1.53 5.25
CA SER A 199 7.94 2.91 4.84
C SER A 199 8.94 3.62 5.75
N TYR A 200 9.79 4.44 5.14
CA TYR A 200 10.68 5.39 5.82
C TYR A 200 10.07 6.79 5.95
N GLU A 201 8.80 6.95 5.56
CA GLU A 201 8.13 8.24 5.61
C GLU A 201 7.45 8.49 6.96
N ARG A 202 7.20 9.78 7.20
CA ARG A 202 6.27 10.23 8.23
C ARG A 202 4.85 10.08 7.69
N LEU A 203 4.20 9.01 8.10
CA LEU A 203 2.90 8.60 7.59
C LEU A 203 1.72 9.23 8.34
N SER A 204 1.92 9.61 9.61
CA SER A 204 0.87 10.23 10.41
C SER A 204 1.26 11.63 10.88
N CYS A 205 0.28 12.53 10.88
CA CYS A 205 0.39 13.87 11.44
C CYS A 205 0.62 13.87 12.96
N ALA A 206 0.35 12.76 13.65
CA ALA A 206 0.65 12.58 15.08
C ALA A 206 2.17 12.63 15.38
N ILE A 207 3.02 12.41 14.38
CA ILE A 207 4.48 12.44 14.53
C ILE A 207 4.98 13.87 14.28
N SER A 208 5.31 14.59 15.35
CA SER A 208 5.82 15.97 15.27
C SER A 208 7.13 16.08 14.47
N LYS A 209 7.26 17.16 13.70
CA LYS A 209 8.40 17.38 12.79
C LYS A 209 9.73 17.64 13.51
N SER A 210 9.67 18.19 14.73
CA SER A 210 10.83 18.64 15.51
C SER A 210 11.61 17.53 16.21
N GLN A 211 11.15 16.27 16.15
CA GLN A 211 11.72 15.15 16.89
C GLN A 211 12.37 14.12 15.95
N ALA A 212 13.55 14.44 15.41
CA ALA A 212 14.30 13.54 14.53
C ALA A 212 14.70 12.24 15.25
N ASP A 213 15.15 12.33 16.51
CA ASP A 213 15.57 11.18 17.31
C ASP A 213 14.42 10.22 17.60
N ARG A 214 13.23 10.76 17.90
CA ARG A 214 12.01 9.96 18.09
C ARG A 214 11.63 9.23 16.79
N PHE A 215 11.83 9.86 15.64
CA PHE A 215 11.54 9.21 14.36
C PHE A 215 12.47 8.02 14.10
N GLN A 216 13.75 8.10 14.47
CA GLN A 216 14.66 6.95 14.37
C GLN A 216 14.21 5.79 15.27
N GLN A 217 13.75 6.08 16.49
CA GLN A 217 13.18 5.06 17.38
C GLN A 217 11.94 4.40 16.77
N ILE A 218 11.05 5.20 16.15
CA ILE A 218 9.87 4.68 15.44
C ILE A 218 10.30 3.71 14.33
N LEU A 219 11.31 4.06 13.53
CA LEU A 219 11.82 3.19 12.46
C LEU A 219 12.43 1.89 13.03
N ALA A 220 13.15 1.98 14.15
CA ALA A 220 13.69 0.79 14.83
C ALA A 220 12.57 -0.13 15.31
N ASN A 221 11.51 0.41 15.91
CA ASN A 221 10.34 -0.36 16.34
C ASN A 221 9.58 -0.97 15.15
N ARG A 222 9.43 -0.23 14.03
CA ARG A 222 8.85 -0.76 12.79
C ARG A 222 9.65 -1.96 12.28
N LEU A 223 10.98 -1.88 12.30
CA LEU A 223 11.85 -2.99 11.91
C LEU A 223 11.72 -4.19 12.85
N GLU A 224 11.56 -3.96 14.15
CA GLU A 224 11.30 -5.02 15.12
C GLU A 224 9.95 -5.71 14.85
N MET A 225 8.90 -4.93 14.55
CA MET A 225 7.59 -5.48 14.17
C MET A 225 7.64 -6.34 12.91
N LEU A 226 8.52 -6.05 11.94
CA LEU A 226 8.72 -6.92 10.77
C LEU A 226 9.27 -8.31 11.15
N LYS A 227 9.93 -8.45 12.31
CA LYS A 227 10.43 -9.74 12.81
C LYS A 227 9.34 -10.60 13.44
N LEU A 228 8.13 -10.07 13.65
CA LEU A 228 7.02 -10.85 14.19
C LEU A 228 6.76 -12.07 13.33
N VAL A 229 6.51 -13.20 14.00
CA VAL A 229 6.38 -14.51 13.35
C VAL A 229 5.28 -14.48 12.28
N GLN A 230 4.14 -13.82 12.55
CA GLN A 230 3.04 -13.68 11.59
C GLN A 230 3.49 -12.97 10.30
N ILE A 231 4.18 -11.84 10.43
CA ILE A 231 4.64 -11.02 9.30
C ILE A 231 5.77 -11.73 8.53
N ASN A 232 6.73 -12.30 9.25
CA ASN A 232 7.84 -13.03 8.64
C ASN A 232 7.36 -14.25 7.85
N GLN A 233 6.39 -15.01 8.39
CA GLN A 233 5.76 -16.11 7.65
C GLN A 233 5.03 -15.63 6.40
N LEU A 234 4.34 -14.49 6.48
CA LEU A 234 3.66 -13.90 5.34
C LEU A 234 4.66 -13.53 4.22
N PHE A 235 5.78 -12.87 4.56
CA PHE A 235 6.82 -12.55 3.58
C PHE A 235 7.46 -13.79 2.98
N ARG A 236 7.76 -14.81 3.78
CA ARG A 236 8.29 -16.08 3.28
C ARG A 236 7.33 -16.75 2.29
N LYS A 237 6.03 -16.78 2.60
CA LYS A 237 5.00 -17.31 1.69
C LYS A 237 4.93 -16.47 0.41
N LYS A 238 4.86 -15.14 0.52
CA LYS A 238 4.84 -14.24 -0.64
C LYS A 238 6.05 -14.41 -1.54
N TRP A 239 7.25 -14.50 -0.95
CA TRP A 239 8.48 -14.75 -1.70
C TRP A 239 8.44 -16.10 -2.40
N LYS A 240 8.06 -17.17 -1.70
CA LYS A 240 8.01 -18.53 -2.27
C LYS A 240 7.05 -18.63 -3.46
N PHE A 241 5.83 -18.08 -3.33
CA PHE A 241 4.78 -18.26 -4.33
C PHE A 241 4.82 -17.25 -5.48
N VAL A 242 5.12 -15.99 -5.18
CA VAL A 242 4.98 -14.90 -6.16
C VAL A 242 6.31 -14.18 -6.36
N GLY A 243 6.99 -13.82 -5.26
CA GLY A 243 8.18 -12.99 -5.29
C GLY A 243 9.34 -13.59 -6.08
N LYS A 244 9.71 -14.85 -5.81
CA LYS A 244 10.83 -15.53 -6.45
C LYS A 244 10.66 -15.63 -7.97
N ARG A 245 9.47 -16.06 -8.43
CA ARG A 245 9.17 -16.16 -9.87
C ARG A 245 9.22 -14.79 -10.54
N ARG A 246 8.54 -13.81 -9.95
CA ARG A 246 8.49 -12.44 -10.47
C ARG A 246 9.87 -11.77 -10.51
N PHE A 247 10.65 -11.94 -9.46
CA PHE A 247 12.03 -11.45 -9.38
C PHE A 247 12.92 -12.09 -10.45
N LEU A 248 12.86 -13.42 -10.61
CA LEU A 248 13.67 -14.12 -11.61
C LEU A 248 13.33 -13.69 -13.04
N VAL A 249 12.05 -13.51 -13.36
CA VAL A 249 11.63 -12.97 -14.67
C VAL A 249 12.20 -11.57 -14.89
N ARG A 250 12.12 -10.68 -13.90
CA ARG A 250 12.71 -9.33 -13.97
C ARG A 250 14.22 -9.38 -14.16
N LEU A 251 14.91 -10.25 -13.43
CA LEU A 251 16.35 -10.42 -13.51
C LEU A 251 16.77 -10.90 -14.90
N VAL A 252 16.09 -11.91 -15.45
CA VAL A 252 16.37 -12.43 -16.80
C VAL A 252 16.16 -11.36 -17.85
N LEU A 253 15.04 -10.61 -17.81
CA LEU A 253 14.80 -9.53 -18.77
C LEU A 253 15.86 -8.42 -18.66
N TYR A 254 16.30 -8.09 -17.44
CA TYR A 254 17.37 -7.12 -17.24
C TYR A 254 18.72 -7.62 -17.77
N LEU A 255 19.03 -8.91 -17.60
CA LEU A 255 20.24 -9.52 -18.17
C LEU A 255 20.21 -9.53 -19.70
N VAL A 256 19.04 -9.81 -20.31
CA VAL A 256 18.85 -9.71 -21.76
C VAL A 256 19.08 -8.28 -22.23
N PHE A 257 18.46 -7.29 -21.57
CA PHE A 257 18.67 -5.88 -21.86
C PHE A 257 20.15 -5.49 -21.78
N LEU A 258 20.82 -5.88 -20.69
CA LEU A 258 22.24 -5.59 -20.49
C LEU A 258 23.09 -6.24 -21.60
N PHE A 259 22.80 -7.48 -21.97
CA PHE A 259 23.51 -8.19 -23.04
C PHE A 259 23.30 -7.51 -24.41
N THR A 260 22.05 -7.19 -24.77
CA THR A 260 21.75 -6.50 -26.04
C THR A 260 22.36 -5.10 -26.08
N PHE A 261 22.34 -4.39 -24.95
CA PHE A 261 22.92 -3.06 -24.84
C PHE A 261 24.45 -3.10 -25.00
N ASN A 262 25.14 -4.00 -24.30
CA ASN A 262 26.59 -4.16 -24.45
C ASN A 262 26.99 -4.63 -25.86
N THR A 263 26.16 -5.47 -26.48
CA THR A 263 26.41 -5.91 -27.86
C THR A 263 26.31 -4.73 -28.83
N SER A 264 25.29 -3.90 -28.67
CA SER A 264 25.13 -2.67 -29.48
C SER A 264 26.30 -1.70 -29.26
N THR A 265 26.76 -1.49 -28.03
CA THR A 265 27.80 -0.48 -27.77
C THR A 265 29.21 -0.93 -28.16
N LEU A 266 29.57 -2.19 -27.89
CA LEU A 266 30.94 -2.69 -28.10
C LEU A 266 31.22 -3.07 -29.57
N PHE A 267 30.22 -3.58 -30.29
CA PHE A 267 30.41 -4.05 -31.66
C PHE A 267 30.06 -3.01 -32.72
N ALA A 268 29.38 -1.92 -32.36
CA ALA A 268 29.06 -0.85 -33.28
C ALA A 268 30.28 -0.26 -33.98
N THR A 269 31.33 0.06 -33.23
CA THR A 269 32.52 0.72 -33.79
C THR A 269 33.35 -0.16 -34.71
N ASN A 270 33.28 -1.49 -34.57
CA ASN A 270 34.12 -2.40 -35.35
C ASN A 270 33.49 -2.86 -36.67
N ILE A 271 32.19 -2.65 -36.87
CA ILE A 271 31.45 -3.16 -38.04
C ILE A 271 31.35 -2.11 -39.15
N TYR A 272 31.32 -0.82 -38.82
CA TYR A 272 31.20 0.25 -39.83
C TYR A 272 32.52 0.55 -40.56
N ASP A 273 33.67 0.15 -40.01
CA ASP A 273 34.99 0.43 -40.58
C ASP A 273 35.57 -0.73 -41.40
N ASP A 274 34.96 -1.92 -41.36
CA ASP A 274 35.56 -3.14 -41.95
C ASP A 274 34.77 -3.61 -43.19
N GLU A 275 35.38 -3.53 -44.37
CA GLU A 275 34.74 -3.87 -45.67
C GLU A 275 34.49 -5.38 -45.84
N ASN A 276 35.07 -6.25 -44.99
CA ASN A 276 34.99 -7.71 -45.08
C ASN A 276 34.06 -8.36 -44.03
N VAL A 277 33.00 -7.66 -43.63
CA VAL A 277 32.08 -8.12 -42.59
C VAL A 277 31.07 -9.13 -43.15
N ALA A 278 30.98 -10.30 -42.51
CA ALA A 278 29.98 -11.31 -42.82
C ALA A 278 28.54 -10.76 -42.72
N GLU A 279 27.69 -11.08 -43.71
CA GLU A 279 26.35 -10.51 -43.93
C GLU A 279 25.40 -10.55 -42.71
N TRP A 280 25.59 -11.50 -41.78
CA TRP A 280 24.72 -11.68 -40.62
C TRP A 280 25.01 -10.72 -39.45
N LYS A 281 26.23 -10.17 -39.37
CA LYS A 281 26.64 -9.24 -38.29
C LYS A 281 25.80 -7.96 -38.21
N PRO A 282 25.52 -7.22 -39.31
CA PRO A 282 24.69 -6.01 -39.26
C PRO A 282 23.23 -6.30 -38.85
N ILE A 283 22.69 -7.45 -39.24
CA ILE A 283 21.32 -7.87 -38.87
C ILE A 283 21.22 -8.07 -37.36
N VAL A 284 22.17 -8.80 -36.77
CA VAL A 284 22.21 -9.05 -35.32
C VAL A 284 22.37 -7.74 -34.54
N MET A 285 23.19 -6.82 -35.04
CA MET A 285 23.38 -5.51 -34.42
C MET A 285 22.11 -4.65 -34.49
N GLY A 286 21.45 -4.55 -35.64
CA GLY A 286 20.20 -3.82 -35.78
C GLY A 286 19.08 -4.37 -34.88
N LEU A 287 19.02 -5.70 -34.71
CA LEU A 287 18.11 -6.32 -33.75
C LEU A 287 18.46 -5.99 -32.29
N ALA A 288 19.74 -6.05 -31.92
CA ALA A 288 20.18 -5.71 -30.56
C ALA A 288 19.87 -4.23 -30.23
N GLU A 289 20.10 -3.33 -31.19
CA GLU A 289 19.76 -1.91 -31.09
C GLU A 289 18.25 -1.71 -30.95
N GLY A 290 17.46 -2.28 -31.85
CA GLY A 290 16.01 -2.16 -31.81
C GLY A 290 15.40 -2.69 -30.51
N ILE A 291 15.90 -3.82 -30.01
CA ILE A 291 15.45 -4.42 -28.75
C ILE A 291 15.82 -3.52 -27.56
N SER A 292 17.06 -3.05 -27.49
CA SER A 292 17.52 -2.18 -26.39
C SER A 292 16.77 -0.84 -26.35
N PHE A 293 16.55 -0.22 -27.52
CA PHE A 293 15.81 1.03 -27.65
C PHE A 293 14.34 0.87 -27.30
N THR A 294 13.71 -0.22 -27.76
CA THR A 294 12.30 -0.51 -27.44
C THR A 294 12.11 -0.72 -25.93
N MET A 295 12.97 -1.53 -25.30
CA MET A 295 12.91 -1.74 -23.85
C MET A 295 13.16 -0.46 -23.06
N ALA A 296 14.10 0.38 -23.49
CA ALA A 296 14.37 1.67 -22.86
C ALA A 296 13.16 2.61 -22.99
N THR A 297 12.52 2.64 -24.15
CA THR A 297 11.32 3.46 -24.42
C THR A 297 10.16 3.03 -23.53
N ILE A 298 9.84 1.73 -23.47
CA ILE A 298 8.77 1.22 -22.59
C ILE A 298 9.07 1.56 -21.14
N LYS A 299 10.32 1.37 -20.69
CA LYS A 299 10.73 1.68 -19.32
C LYS A 299 10.63 3.18 -19.03
N PHE A 300 11.07 4.03 -19.95
CA PHE A 300 10.94 5.48 -19.83
C PHE A 300 9.49 5.91 -19.72
N CYS A 301 8.60 5.39 -20.57
CA CYS A 301 7.18 5.65 -20.48
C CYS A 301 6.65 5.24 -19.10
N ASN A 302 6.95 4.03 -18.63
CA ASN A 302 6.54 3.55 -17.31
C ASN A 302 6.96 4.51 -16.17
N GLU A 303 8.23 4.90 -16.14
CA GLU A 303 8.77 5.79 -15.10
C GLU A 303 8.21 7.22 -15.22
N LEU A 304 8.03 7.73 -16.45
CA LEU A 304 7.41 9.03 -16.71
C LEU A 304 5.95 9.05 -16.24
N PHE A 305 5.19 7.99 -16.53
CA PHE A 305 3.83 7.83 -16.04
C PHE A 305 3.82 7.79 -14.50
N GLN A 306 4.71 7.00 -13.88
CA GLN A 306 4.79 6.94 -12.41
C GLN A 306 5.17 8.30 -11.81
N LEU A 307 6.08 9.04 -12.43
CA LEU A 307 6.47 10.40 -12.01
C LEU A 307 5.31 11.40 -12.17
N LEU A 308 4.53 11.32 -13.25
CA LEU A 308 3.40 12.23 -13.50
C LEU A 308 2.23 11.98 -12.56
N PHE A 309 1.87 10.71 -12.32
CA PHE A 309 0.69 10.35 -11.54
C PHE A 309 0.97 10.18 -10.05
N THR A 310 2.20 9.83 -9.70
CA THR A 310 2.60 9.49 -8.34
C THR A 310 3.88 10.23 -7.94
N PHE A 311 4.01 11.50 -8.36
CA PHE A 311 5.20 12.32 -8.07
C PHE A 311 5.60 12.30 -6.59
N LYS A 312 4.61 12.43 -5.70
CA LYS A 312 4.85 12.45 -4.26
C LYS A 312 5.47 11.14 -3.78
N ASP A 313 4.88 9.99 -4.11
CA ASP A 313 5.41 8.69 -3.66
C ASP A 313 6.72 8.33 -4.40
N TYR A 314 6.86 8.73 -5.68
CA TYR A 314 8.07 8.53 -6.46
C TYR A 314 9.28 9.29 -5.88
N THR A 315 9.07 10.55 -5.46
CA THR A 315 10.13 11.35 -4.83
C THR A 315 10.42 10.97 -3.39
N SER A 316 9.48 10.30 -2.71
CA SER A 316 9.62 9.88 -1.32
C SER A 316 10.15 8.46 -1.16
N GLU A 317 10.27 7.67 -2.24
CA GLU A 317 11.03 6.41 -2.22
C GLU A 317 12.47 6.67 -1.74
N VAL A 318 12.94 5.88 -0.77
CA VAL A 318 14.29 5.98 -0.18
C VAL A 318 15.06 4.69 -0.42
N GLY A 319 16.39 4.79 -0.52
CA GLY A 319 17.30 3.64 -0.62
C GLY A 319 17.47 3.13 -2.05
N ALA A 320 17.51 1.81 -2.22
CA ALA A 320 17.78 1.15 -3.49
C ALA A 320 16.71 1.43 -4.56
N GLY A 321 15.45 1.61 -4.17
CA GLY A 321 14.36 1.97 -5.09
C GLY A 321 14.58 3.34 -5.73
N ARG A 322 14.96 4.35 -4.94
CA ARG A 322 15.30 5.68 -5.44
C ARG A 322 16.47 5.66 -6.41
N LEU A 323 17.53 4.92 -6.04
CA LEU A 323 18.69 4.79 -6.89
C LEU A 323 18.33 4.11 -8.22
N ASP A 324 17.56 3.03 -8.18
CA ASP A 324 17.05 2.36 -9.40
C ASP A 324 16.27 3.36 -10.25
N ASN A 325 15.27 4.04 -9.70
CA ASN A 325 14.44 5.00 -10.43
C ASN A 325 15.26 6.16 -11.05
N VAL A 326 16.25 6.69 -10.33
CA VAL A 326 17.14 7.74 -10.85
C VAL A 326 18.05 7.19 -11.95
N CYS A 327 18.70 6.04 -11.72
CA CYS A 327 19.56 5.41 -12.71
C CYS A 327 18.78 5.08 -13.98
N THR A 328 17.56 4.53 -13.86
CA THR A 328 16.74 4.17 -15.00
C THR A 328 16.30 5.37 -15.80
N MET A 329 15.86 6.45 -15.14
CA MET A 329 15.53 7.71 -15.81
C MET A 329 16.74 8.30 -16.54
N VAL A 330 17.90 8.37 -15.87
CA VAL A 330 19.13 8.89 -16.48
C VAL A 330 19.54 8.04 -17.68
N THR A 331 19.58 6.71 -17.54
CA THR A 331 19.91 5.79 -18.64
C THR A 331 18.94 5.96 -19.81
N CYS A 332 17.64 6.08 -19.56
CA CYS A 332 16.67 6.29 -20.63
C CYS A 332 16.90 7.62 -21.37
N ILE A 333 17.10 8.72 -20.64
CA ILE A 333 17.37 10.04 -21.23
C ILE A 333 18.65 9.99 -22.08
N CYS A 334 19.74 9.40 -21.57
CA CYS A 334 20.98 9.24 -22.32
C CYS A 334 20.79 8.42 -23.60
N LEU A 335 20.01 7.33 -23.55
CA LEU A 335 19.69 6.52 -24.72
C LEU A 335 18.89 7.29 -25.77
N PHE A 336 17.91 8.10 -25.35
CA PHE A 336 17.14 8.95 -26.26
C PHE A 336 18.03 10.02 -26.91
N ILE A 337 18.87 10.70 -26.13
CA ILE A 337 19.82 11.68 -26.68
C ILE A 337 20.77 11.02 -27.66
N SER A 338 21.33 9.85 -27.31
CA SER A 338 22.19 9.09 -28.23
C SER A 338 21.47 8.69 -29.52
N GLY A 339 20.19 8.30 -29.44
CA GLY A 339 19.39 7.97 -30.62
C GLY A 339 19.17 9.18 -31.53
N ILE A 340 18.85 10.34 -30.96
CA ILE A 340 18.69 11.61 -31.70
C ILE A 340 20.01 12.02 -32.37
N MET A 341 21.13 11.94 -31.64
CA MET A 341 22.45 12.31 -32.15
C MET A 341 22.96 11.38 -33.26
N ARG A 342 22.47 10.14 -33.35
CA ARG A 342 22.77 9.22 -34.47
C ARG A 342 21.87 9.44 -35.69
N ALA A 343 20.71 10.08 -35.50
CA ALA A 343 19.74 10.33 -36.57
C ALA A 343 19.94 11.70 -37.25
N LEU A 344 20.53 12.65 -36.52
CA LEU A 344 21.09 13.91 -37.03
C LEU A 344 22.42 13.64 -37.74
#